data_AF-A0A7U9H4F9-F1
#
_entry.id   AF-A0A7U9H4F9-F1
#
_cell.length_a   1.000
_cell.length_b   1.000
_cell.length_c   1.000
_cell.angle_alpha   90.00
_cell.angle_beta   90.00
_cell.angle_gamma   90.00
#
_symmetry.space_group_name_H-M   'P 1'
#
loop_
_entity.id
_entity.type
_entity.pdbx_description
1 polymer ?
#
loop_
_entity_poly.entity_id
_entity_poly.type
_entity_poly.pdbx_seq_one_letter_code
_entity_poly.pdbx_strand_id
1 'polypeptide(L)'
;MDTTSLISSISVPRLSFYETFLGCATDQEKVGAYVAYQDLSGDFFCLVQMIEVALRNAINNTIKANHGPAWYDSIPQTKKSQDLVLNAKQKALDECGVRYTDDDVICRLTFGFWVYMLDAPYRDTQRPCYIWTPENKAKTFPHAKNPLGGGDMKVKALFDEFHKVLLFRNRLFHHEPIWKKHHCKSHSQAINNMLKEFNFLMNALSIVSNEKKELIEFIGHDRRFYERCTIEYVMGIIGRIKCRELKVAG
;
A
#
# COMPACT_ATOMS: atom_id res chain seq x y z
N MET A 1 11.25 -18.59 26.84
CA MET A 1 11.29 -18.47 25.36
C MET A 1 12.76 -18.44 25.03
N ASP A 2 13.24 -19.30 24.13
CA ASP A 2 14.64 -19.23 23.71
C ASP A 2 14.81 -18.03 22.78
N THR A 3 15.34 -16.94 23.34
CA THR A 3 15.56 -15.67 22.63
C THR A 3 16.50 -15.86 21.44
N THR A 4 17.48 -16.75 21.55
CA THR A 4 18.48 -17.01 20.51
C THR A 4 17.85 -17.70 19.31
N SER A 5 17.03 -18.73 19.54
CA SER A 5 16.24 -19.37 18.49
C SER A 5 15.28 -18.38 17.81
N LEU A 6 14.62 -17.53 18.59
CA LEU A 6 13.71 -16.50 18.04
C LEU A 6 14.45 -15.47 17.17
N ILE A 7 15.56 -14.91 17.65
CA ILE A 7 16.39 -13.95 16.90
C ILE A 7 16.86 -14.57 15.59
N SER A 8 17.27 -15.85 15.61
CA SER A 8 17.71 -16.55 14.40
C SER A 8 16.60 -16.66 13.34
N SER A 9 15.33 -16.79 13.75
CA SER A 9 14.18 -16.86 12.84
C SER A 9 13.75 -15.51 12.25
N ILE A 10 14.02 -14.40 12.95
CA ILE A 10 13.73 -13.04 12.47
C ILE A 10 14.87 -12.49 11.60
N SER A 11 16.12 -12.88 11.92
CA SER A 11 17.39 -12.36 11.40
C SER A 11 17.91 -11.09 12.08
N VAL A 12 19.22 -11.08 12.35
CA VAL A 12 19.96 -9.95 12.93
C VAL A 12 19.82 -8.66 12.10
N PRO A 13 19.89 -8.68 10.74
CA PRO A 13 19.73 -7.46 9.94
C PRO A 13 18.35 -6.79 10.08
N ARG A 14 17.28 -7.55 10.38
CA ARG A 14 15.96 -6.97 10.62
C ARG A 14 15.86 -6.32 11.98
N LEU A 15 16.51 -6.90 13.00
CA LEU A 15 16.49 -6.37 14.37
C LEU A 15 17.42 -5.16 14.56
N SER A 16 18.51 -5.06 13.79
CA SER A 16 19.46 -3.95 13.90
C SER A 16 18.84 -2.58 13.59
N PHE A 17 17.73 -2.53 12.84
CA PHE A 17 16.97 -1.29 12.63
C PHE A 17 16.40 -0.72 13.92
N TYR A 18 15.94 -1.57 14.85
CA TYR A 18 15.34 -1.12 16.09
C TYR A 18 16.38 -0.56 17.06
N GLU A 19 17.58 -1.14 17.06
CA GLU A 19 18.73 -0.58 17.76
C GLU A 19 19.16 0.76 17.17
N THR A 20 19.42 0.80 15.87
CA THR A 20 19.98 1.98 15.17
C THR A 20 19.02 3.17 15.19
N PHE A 21 17.72 2.93 15.00
CA PHE A 21 16.74 4.01 14.80
C PHE A 21 15.88 4.28 16.03
N LEU A 22 15.71 3.34 16.96
CA LEU A 22 14.82 3.53 18.12
C LEU A 22 15.54 3.38 19.47
N GLY A 23 16.84 3.05 19.47
CA GLY A 23 17.63 2.94 20.71
C GLY A 23 17.28 1.70 21.54
N CYS A 24 16.71 0.66 20.93
CA CYS A 24 16.51 -0.63 21.59
C CYS A 24 17.86 -1.29 21.90
N ALA A 25 18.25 -1.30 23.17
CA ALA A 25 19.57 -1.75 23.64
C ALA A 25 19.61 -3.28 23.81
N THR A 26 18.57 -3.87 24.39
CA THR A 26 18.52 -5.32 24.63
C THR A 26 17.83 -6.07 23.50
N ASP A 27 18.16 -7.35 23.32
CA ASP A 27 17.49 -8.17 22.31
C ASP A 27 15.98 -8.27 22.54
N GLN A 28 15.54 -8.27 23.80
CA GLN A 28 14.13 -8.24 24.18
C GLN A 28 13.44 -6.93 23.75
N GLU A 29 14.15 -5.79 23.84
CA GLU A 29 13.63 -4.52 23.31
C GLU A 29 13.51 -4.56 21.79
N LYS A 30 14.53 -5.09 21.10
CA LYS A 30 14.53 -5.21 19.64
C LYS A 30 13.39 -6.11 19.16
N VAL A 31 13.23 -7.29 19.78
CA VAL A 31 12.13 -8.23 19.49
C VAL A 31 10.78 -7.61 19.84
N GLY A 32 10.68 -6.94 20.98
CA GLY A 32 9.43 -6.30 21.41
C GLY A 32 8.98 -5.18 20.48
N ALA A 33 9.91 -4.34 20.06
CA ALA A 33 9.65 -3.30 19.07
C ALA A 33 9.28 -3.92 17.72
N TYR A 34 10.02 -4.94 17.26
CA TYR A 34 9.71 -5.66 16.03
C TYR A 34 8.27 -6.17 16.00
N VAL A 35 7.84 -6.89 17.04
CA VAL A 35 6.47 -7.42 17.13
C VAL A 35 5.44 -6.29 17.22
N ALA A 36 5.69 -5.27 18.04
CA ALA A 36 4.76 -4.16 18.22
C ALA A 36 4.49 -3.40 16.90
N TYR A 37 5.55 -3.08 16.15
CA TYR A 37 5.40 -2.38 14.88
C TYR A 37 4.89 -3.30 13.76
N GLN A 38 5.20 -4.59 13.79
CA GLN A 38 4.61 -5.54 12.84
C GLN A 38 3.10 -5.69 13.06
N ASP A 39 2.66 -5.74 14.32
CA ASP A 39 1.24 -5.80 14.66
C ASP A 39 0.49 -4.53 14.21
N LEU A 40 1.05 -3.34 14.47
CA LEU A 40 0.51 -2.08 13.93
C LEU A 40 0.52 -2.03 12.39
N SER A 41 1.52 -2.63 11.74
CA SER A 41 1.58 -2.72 10.28
C SER A 41 0.44 -3.57 9.71
N GLY A 42 -0.12 -4.49 10.50
CA GLY A 42 -1.28 -5.30 10.15
C GLY A 42 -2.51 -4.47 9.75
N ASP A 43 -2.74 -3.34 10.40
CA ASP A 43 -3.90 -2.48 10.13
C ASP A 43 -3.85 -1.78 8.76
N PHE A 44 -2.70 -1.77 8.08
CA PHE A 44 -2.54 -1.13 6.76
C PHE A 44 -2.96 -2.03 5.59
N PHE A 45 -2.97 -3.35 5.76
CA PHE A 45 -3.29 -4.27 4.65
C PHE A 45 -4.69 -4.06 4.11
N CYS A 46 -5.68 -3.85 4.99
CA CYS A 46 -7.06 -3.59 4.61
C CYS A 46 -7.17 -2.33 3.72
N LEU A 47 -6.55 -1.22 4.15
CA LEU A 47 -6.56 0.04 3.38
C LEU A 47 -5.90 -0.12 2.02
N VAL A 48 -4.72 -0.71 1.98
CA VAL A 48 -3.97 -0.91 0.73
C VAL A 48 -4.76 -1.78 -0.26
N GLN A 49 -5.38 -2.87 0.20
CA GLN A 49 -6.22 -3.72 -0.64
C GLN A 49 -7.44 -2.95 -1.18
N MET A 50 -8.10 -2.14 -0.35
CA MET A 50 -9.23 -1.32 -0.79
C MET A 50 -8.84 -0.33 -1.88
N ILE A 51 -7.69 0.34 -1.73
CA ILE A 51 -7.13 1.27 -2.72
C ILE A 51 -6.77 0.54 -4.01
N GLU A 52 -6.07 -0.60 -3.92
CA GLU A 52 -5.64 -1.37 -5.10
C GLU A 52 -6.83 -1.80 -5.95
N VAL A 53 -7.86 -2.36 -5.32
CA VAL A 53 -9.09 -2.77 -6.02
C VAL A 53 -9.87 -1.57 -6.55
N ALA A 54 -9.98 -0.49 -5.77
CA ALA A 54 -10.70 0.71 -6.21
C ALA A 54 -10.02 1.38 -7.42
N LEU A 55 -8.70 1.58 -7.36
CA LEU A 55 -7.94 2.18 -8.45
C LEU A 55 -8.04 1.32 -9.71
N ARG A 56 -7.82 0.00 -9.59
CA ARG A 56 -7.97 -0.94 -10.71
C ARG A 56 -9.34 -0.79 -11.36
N ASN A 57 -10.40 -0.91 -10.56
CA ASN A 57 -11.75 -0.93 -11.09
C ASN A 57 -12.13 0.42 -11.73
N ALA A 58 -11.75 1.54 -11.10
CA ALA A 58 -11.99 2.88 -11.65
C ALA A 58 -11.32 3.05 -13.02
N ILE A 59 -10.02 2.72 -13.12
CA ILE A 59 -9.28 2.83 -14.38
C ILE A 59 -9.83 1.84 -15.43
N ASN A 60 -10.01 0.58 -15.05
CA ASN A 60 -10.51 -0.47 -15.95
C ASN A 60 -11.87 -0.11 -16.54
N ASN A 61 -12.81 0.34 -15.72
CA ASN A 61 -14.16 0.68 -16.16
C ASN A 61 -14.15 1.84 -17.16
N THR A 62 -13.33 2.88 -16.91
CA THR A 62 -13.19 4.01 -17.83
C THR A 62 -12.59 3.59 -19.16
N ILE A 63 -11.53 2.77 -19.17
CA ILE A 63 -10.89 2.34 -20.42
C ILE A 63 -11.81 1.38 -21.16
N LYS A 64 -12.41 0.41 -20.47
CA LYS A 64 -13.34 -0.58 -21.02
C LYS A 64 -14.54 0.07 -21.72
N ALA A 65 -15.08 1.16 -21.16
CA ALA A 65 -16.18 1.90 -21.77
C ALA A 65 -15.81 2.54 -23.12
N ASN A 66 -14.55 2.92 -23.31
CA ASN A 66 -14.08 3.61 -24.53
C ASN A 66 -13.42 2.68 -25.55
N HIS A 67 -12.84 1.57 -25.10
CA HIS A 67 -11.99 0.68 -25.93
C HIS A 67 -12.45 -0.79 -25.94
N GLY A 68 -13.51 -1.14 -25.21
CA GLY A 68 -14.04 -2.49 -25.14
C GLY A 68 -13.38 -3.38 -24.07
N PRO A 69 -13.88 -4.63 -23.91
CA PRO A 69 -13.53 -5.50 -22.79
C PRO A 69 -12.07 -5.99 -22.80
N ALA A 70 -11.47 -6.20 -23.97
CA ALA A 70 -10.09 -6.65 -24.13
C ALA A 70 -9.10 -5.49 -24.41
N TRP A 71 -9.38 -4.30 -23.89
CA TRP A 71 -8.55 -3.10 -24.12
C TRP A 71 -7.06 -3.28 -23.75
N TYR A 72 -6.77 -4.21 -22.83
CA TYR A 72 -5.42 -4.50 -22.37
C TYR A 72 -4.51 -5.06 -23.47
N ASP A 73 -5.06 -5.52 -24.60
CA ASP A 73 -4.28 -5.97 -25.76
C ASP A 73 -3.77 -4.80 -26.63
N SER A 74 -4.38 -3.61 -26.53
CA SER A 74 -4.10 -2.48 -27.44
C SER A 74 -3.63 -1.20 -26.76
N ILE A 75 -4.05 -0.92 -25.53
CA ILE A 75 -3.66 0.32 -24.82
C ILE A 75 -2.22 0.26 -24.29
N PRO A 76 -1.74 -0.84 -23.69
CA PRO A 76 -0.36 -0.93 -23.22
C PRO A 76 0.65 -0.90 -24.37
N GLN A 77 1.45 0.16 -24.46
CA GLN A 77 2.41 0.38 -25.56
C GLN A 77 3.88 0.33 -25.13
N THR A 78 4.16 0.25 -23.81
CA THR A 78 5.54 0.04 -23.35
C THR A 78 5.85 -1.45 -23.28
N LYS A 79 7.09 -1.84 -23.57
CA LYS A 79 7.53 -3.24 -23.45
C LYS A 79 7.18 -3.82 -22.08
N LYS A 80 7.47 -3.09 -21.00
CA LYS A 80 7.15 -3.51 -19.62
C LYS A 80 5.65 -3.74 -19.41
N SER A 81 4.78 -2.84 -19.91
CA SER A 81 3.33 -3.01 -19.74
C SER A 81 2.78 -4.16 -20.58
N GLN A 82 3.33 -4.39 -21.77
CA GLN A 82 2.98 -5.53 -22.63
C GLN A 82 3.42 -6.86 -21.99
N ASP A 83 4.64 -6.93 -21.46
CA ASP A 83 5.14 -8.12 -20.75
C ASP A 83 4.25 -8.45 -19.54
N LEU A 84 3.76 -7.44 -18.81
CA LEU A 84 2.83 -7.65 -17.69
C LEU A 84 1.49 -8.24 -18.14
N VAL A 85 0.93 -7.77 -19.26
CA VAL A 85 -0.30 -8.32 -19.84
C VAL A 85 -0.09 -9.75 -20.33
N LEU A 86 1.00 -10.01 -21.04
CA LEU A 86 1.33 -11.36 -21.51
C LEU A 86 1.44 -12.35 -20.34
N ASN A 87 2.15 -11.97 -19.28
CA ASN A 87 2.26 -12.77 -18.07
C ASN A 87 0.90 -12.99 -17.38
N ALA A 88 0.04 -11.97 -17.35
CA ALA A 88 -1.30 -12.09 -16.78
C ALA A 88 -2.19 -13.05 -17.59
N LYS A 89 -2.13 -12.98 -18.93
CA LYS A 89 -2.84 -13.91 -19.83
C LYS A 89 -2.33 -15.34 -19.69
N GLN A 90 -1.01 -15.52 -19.60
CA GLN A 90 -0.42 -16.84 -19.37
C GLN A 90 -0.90 -17.45 -18.05
N LYS A 91 -0.85 -16.68 -16.96
CA LYS A 91 -1.37 -17.13 -15.66
C LYS A 91 -2.87 -17.43 -15.67
N ALA A 92 -3.66 -16.63 -16.38
CA ALA A 92 -5.08 -16.88 -16.54
C ALA A 92 -5.33 -18.19 -17.30
N LEU A 93 -4.56 -18.47 -18.34
CA LEU A 93 -4.61 -19.74 -19.06
C LEU A 93 -4.17 -20.93 -18.19
N ASP A 94 -3.09 -20.77 -17.42
CA ASP A 94 -2.56 -21.83 -16.56
C ASP A 94 -3.53 -22.21 -15.43
N GLU A 95 -4.20 -21.22 -14.83
CA GLU A 95 -5.06 -21.41 -13.66
C GLU A 95 -6.54 -21.65 -14.02
N CYS A 96 -7.05 -21.02 -15.09
CA CYS A 96 -8.47 -21.08 -15.49
C CYS A 96 -8.70 -21.84 -16.82
N GLY A 97 -7.64 -22.22 -17.55
CA GLY A 97 -7.73 -22.91 -18.83
C GLY A 97 -8.17 -22.01 -19.99
N VAL A 98 -8.49 -22.61 -21.14
CA VAL A 98 -8.84 -21.91 -22.40
C VAL A 98 -10.13 -21.08 -22.34
N ARG A 99 -10.88 -21.16 -21.24
CA ARG A 99 -12.14 -20.43 -21.03
C ARG A 99 -11.98 -19.25 -20.07
N TYR A 100 -10.75 -18.79 -19.81
CA TYR A 100 -10.52 -17.61 -18.98
C TYR A 100 -11.23 -16.39 -19.58
N THR A 101 -11.65 -15.47 -18.71
CA THR A 101 -12.36 -14.24 -19.06
C THR A 101 -11.44 -13.01 -19.04
N ASP A 102 -11.88 -11.88 -19.60
CA ASP A 102 -11.13 -10.63 -19.46
C ASP A 102 -10.88 -10.26 -17.98
N ASP A 103 -11.84 -10.54 -17.10
CA ASP A 103 -11.71 -10.28 -15.67
C ASP A 103 -10.63 -11.15 -15.02
N ASP A 104 -10.36 -12.36 -15.54
CA ASP A 104 -9.24 -13.21 -15.15
C ASP A 104 -7.88 -12.58 -15.48
N VAL A 105 -7.78 -11.86 -16.59
CA VAL A 105 -6.56 -11.13 -16.96
C VAL A 105 -6.43 -9.89 -16.07
N ILE A 106 -7.50 -9.09 -15.98
CA ILE A 106 -7.52 -7.84 -15.22
C ILE A 106 -7.18 -8.05 -13.75
N CYS A 107 -7.67 -9.12 -13.13
CA CYS A 107 -7.41 -9.38 -11.72
C CYS A 107 -5.95 -9.76 -11.42
N ARG A 108 -5.22 -10.29 -12.41
CA ARG A 108 -3.80 -10.71 -12.30
C ARG A 108 -2.81 -9.58 -12.58
N LEU A 109 -3.28 -8.42 -13.06
CA LEU A 109 -2.46 -7.22 -13.21
C LEU A 109 -2.22 -6.56 -11.84
N THR A 110 -0.96 -6.52 -11.42
CA THR A 110 -0.55 -5.97 -10.10
C THR A 110 -0.85 -4.48 -9.94
N PHE A 111 -0.98 -3.97 -8.70
CA PHE A 111 -1.14 -2.53 -8.44
C PHE A 111 -0.22 -1.62 -9.26
N GLY A 112 1.05 -2.00 -9.42
CA GLY A 112 2.02 -1.20 -10.16
C GLY A 112 1.58 -0.93 -11.59
N PHE A 113 1.00 -1.92 -12.27
CA PHE A 113 0.44 -1.74 -13.62
C PHE A 113 -0.55 -0.57 -13.64
N TRP A 114 -1.53 -0.59 -12.74
CA TRP A 114 -2.57 0.42 -12.64
C TRP A 114 -2.04 1.81 -12.29
N VAL A 115 -1.05 1.90 -11.39
CA VAL A 115 -0.39 3.19 -11.09
C VAL A 115 0.32 3.74 -12.32
N TYR A 116 1.07 2.91 -13.05
CA TYR A 116 1.81 3.35 -14.23
C TYR A 116 0.91 3.67 -15.44
N MET A 117 -0.37 3.29 -15.43
CA MET A 117 -1.36 3.80 -16.40
C MET A 117 -1.61 5.30 -16.27
N LEU A 118 -1.21 5.94 -15.16
CA LEU A 118 -1.29 7.40 -14.95
C LEU A 118 -0.02 8.15 -15.43
N ASP A 119 0.99 7.42 -15.90
CA ASP A 119 2.29 7.99 -16.25
C ASP A 119 2.29 8.70 -17.62
N ALA A 120 3.41 9.36 -17.96
CA ALA A 120 3.59 10.22 -19.12
C ALA A 120 3.06 9.65 -20.44
N PRO A 121 3.32 8.38 -20.82
CA PRO A 121 2.85 7.86 -22.11
C PRO A 121 1.33 7.92 -22.29
N TYR A 122 0.57 7.73 -21.22
CA TYR A 122 -0.89 7.61 -21.25
C TYR A 122 -1.62 8.95 -21.16
N ARG A 123 -0.87 10.03 -20.86
CA ARG A 123 -1.37 11.42 -20.77
C ARG A 123 -0.83 12.34 -21.87
N ASP A 124 -0.05 11.79 -22.80
CA ASP A 124 0.49 12.48 -23.96
C ASP A 124 -0.49 12.35 -25.13
N THR A 125 -1.10 13.47 -25.55
CA THR A 125 -2.13 13.49 -26.60
C THR A 125 -1.62 13.05 -27.97
N GLN A 126 -0.29 13.00 -28.16
CA GLN A 126 0.32 12.56 -29.42
C GLN A 126 0.52 11.04 -29.49
N ARG A 127 0.23 10.31 -28.41
CA ARG A 127 0.41 8.86 -28.36
C ARG A 127 -0.89 8.10 -28.58
N PRO A 128 -0.83 6.94 -29.27
CA PRO A 128 -2.02 6.11 -29.48
C PRO A 128 -2.57 5.52 -28.18
N CYS A 129 -1.76 5.47 -27.11
CA CYS A 129 -2.18 5.05 -25.78
C CYS A 129 -2.70 6.19 -24.89
N TYR A 130 -2.98 7.37 -25.46
CA TYR A 130 -3.61 8.46 -24.72
C TYR A 130 -5.01 8.06 -24.23
N ILE A 131 -5.20 8.03 -22.91
CA ILE A 131 -6.50 7.66 -22.29
C ILE A 131 -7.05 8.76 -21.37
N TRP A 132 -6.23 9.73 -20.99
CA TRP A 132 -6.58 10.72 -19.98
C TRP A 132 -7.14 12.03 -20.55
N THR A 133 -8.30 11.94 -21.21
CA THR A 133 -9.13 13.10 -21.53
C THR A 133 -9.65 13.75 -20.24
N PRO A 134 -10.03 15.05 -20.27
CA PRO A 134 -10.68 15.69 -19.12
C PRO A 134 -11.92 14.91 -18.62
N GLU A 135 -12.72 14.36 -19.54
CA GLU A 135 -13.89 13.54 -19.24
C GLU A 135 -13.51 12.22 -18.56
N ASN A 136 -12.56 11.47 -19.12
CA ASN A 136 -12.10 10.20 -18.53
C ASN A 136 -11.51 10.41 -17.14
N LYS A 137 -10.74 11.49 -16.94
CA LYS A 137 -10.24 11.87 -15.62
C LYS A 137 -11.38 12.15 -14.64
N ALA A 138 -12.36 12.95 -15.04
CA ALA A 138 -13.48 13.32 -14.17
C ALA A 138 -14.34 12.11 -13.78
N LYS A 139 -14.58 11.18 -14.72
CA LYS A 139 -15.28 9.92 -14.47
C LYS A 139 -14.50 8.98 -13.55
N THR A 140 -13.18 8.88 -13.74
CA THR A 140 -12.34 7.95 -12.97
C THR A 140 -12.05 8.45 -11.56
N PHE A 141 -11.88 9.77 -11.41
CA PHE A 141 -11.47 10.39 -10.15
C PHE A 141 -12.38 11.57 -9.79
N PRO A 142 -13.67 11.32 -9.53
CA PRO A 142 -14.66 12.38 -9.28
C PRO A 142 -14.35 13.22 -8.03
N HIS A 143 -13.58 12.66 -7.09
CA HIS A 143 -13.24 13.29 -5.81
C HIS A 143 -11.80 13.83 -5.75
N ALA A 144 -11.05 13.77 -6.85
CA ALA A 144 -9.67 14.25 -6.90
C ALA A 144 -9.57 15.78 -6.93
N LYS A 145 -9.79 16.43 -5.79
CA LYS A 145 -9.66 17.89 -5.62
C LYS A 145 -8.24 18.28 -5.22
N ASN A 146 -7.75 19.40 -5.73
CA ASN A 146 -6.44 19.93 -5.36
C ASN A 146 -6.49 20.41 -3.89
N PRO A 147 -5.64 19.89 -2.98
CA PRO A 147 -5.60 20.33 -1.59
C PRO A 147 -5.25 21.81 -1.41
N LEU A 148 -4.57 22.42 -2.39
CA LEU A 148 -4.20 23.84 -2.38
C LEU A 148 -5.26 24.75 -3.01
N GLY A 149 -6.43 24.21 -3.37
CA GLY A 149 -7.47 24.93 -4.10
C GLY A 149 -7.22 25.00 -5.62
N GLY A 150 -8.11 25.66 -6.35
CA GLY A 150 -7.96 25.89 -7.79
C GLY A 150 -8.40 24.74 -8.71
N GLY A 151 -9.31 23.86 -8.24
CA GLY A 151 -9.96 22.83 -9.07
C GLY A 151 -9.49 21.40 -8.79
N ASP A 152 -9.53 20.55 -9.80
CA ASP A 152 -9.18 19.13 -9.67
C ASP A 152 -7.66 18.89 -9.75
N MET A 153 -7.21 17.78 -9.17
CA MET A 153 -5.86 17.27 -9.38
C MET A 153 -5.61 16.96 -10.85
N LYS A 154 -4.41 17.30 -11.32
CA LYS A 154 -3.89 16.85 -12.62
C LYS A 154 -3.52 15.36 -12.54
N VAL A 155 -3.58 14.66 -13.67
CA VAL A 155 -3.21 13.23 -13.77
C VAL A 155 -1.78 12.96 -13.30
N LYS A 156 -0.84 13.89 -13.55
CA LYS A 156 0.52 13.79 -13.00
C LYS A 156 0.52 13.77 -11.46
N ALA A 157 -0.28 14.61 -10.82
CA ALA A 157 -0.37 14.64 -9.35
C ALA A 157 -1.02 13.35 -8.82
N LEU A 158 -1.99 12.79 -9.53
CA LEU A 158 -2.57 11.48 -9.22
C LEU A 158 -1.53 10.36 -9.34
N PHE A 159 -0.71 10.38 -10.40
CA PHE A 159 0.41 9.45 -10.54
C PHE A 159 1.37 9.56 -9.35
N ASP A 160 1.81 10.78 -9.01
CA ASP A 160 2.73 11.00 -7.89
C ASP A 160 2.13 10.49 -6.55
N GLU A 161 0.82 10.65 -6.36
CA GLU A 161 0.12 10.20 -5.16
C GLU A 161 0.02 8.67 -5.08
N PHE A 162 -0.48 8.01 -6.12
CA PHE A 162 -0.57 6.54 -6.14
C PHE A 162 0.80 5.86 -6.25
N HIS A 163 1.82 6.54 -6.76
CA HIS A 163 3.20 6.05 -6.74
C HIS A 163 3.74 5.98 -5.31
N LYS A 164 3.45 6.97 -4.45
CA LYS A 164 3.76 6.87 -3.01
C LYS A 164 3.03 5.70 -2.36
N VAL A 165 1.74 5.48 -2.70
CA VAL A 165 0.99 4.29 -2.23
C VAL A 165 1.67 3.00 -2.68
N LEU A 166 2.15 2.92 -3.92
CA LEU A 166 2.85 1.75 -4.46
C LEU A 166 4.15 1.48 -3.70
N LEU A 167 4.95 2.51 -3.43
CA LEU A 167 6.18 2.39 -2.65
C LEU A 167 5.88 1.94 -1.21
N PHE A 168 4.86 2.53 -0.58
CA PHE A 168 4.41 2.10 0.75
C PHE A 168 3.96 0.65 0.75
N ARG A 169 3.10 0.26 -0.20
CA ARG A 169 2.63 -1.12 -0.37
C ARG A 169 3.80 -2.08 -0.50
N ASN A 170 4.77 -1.79 -1.37
CA ASN A 170 5.90 -2.68 -1.57
C ASN A 170 6.67 -2.90 -0.26
N ARG A 171 6.94 -1.84 0.50
CA ARG A 171 7.57 -1.96 1.83
C ARG A 171 6.74 -2.82 2.79
N LEU A 172 5.43 -2.59 2.84
CA LEU A 172 4.51 -3.36 3.69
C LEU A 172 4.54 -4.87 3.35
N PHE A 173 4.47 -5.22 2.06
CA PHE A 173 4.46 -6.62 1.60
C PHE A 173 5.84 -7.28 1.65
N HIS A 174 6.92 -6.51 1.63
CA HIS A 174 8.28 -7.02 1.91
C HIS A 174 8.59 -7.11 3.40
N HIS A 175 7.62 -6.80 4.27
CA HIS A 175 7.78 -6.77 5.73
C HIS A 175 8.92 -5.83 6.17
N GLU A 176 9.11 -4.74 5.44
CA GLU A 176 10.04 -3.69 5.81
C GLU A 176 9.44 -2.77 6.88
N PRO A 177 10.26 -2.15 7.75
CA PRO A 177 9.77 -1.22 8.76
C PRO A 177 9.10 0.02 8.13
N ILE A 178 7.76 0.05 8.06
CA ILE A 178 7.03 1.15 7.40
C ILE A 178 7.06 2.47 8.18
N TRP A 179 7.27 2.41 9.50
CA TRP A 179 7.48 3.58 10.37
C TRP A 179 8.80 4.32 10.09
N LYS A 180 9.74 3.68 9.39
CA LYS A 180 11.08 4.23 9.12
C LYS A 180 11.03 5.32 8.05
N LYS A 181 11.54 6.50 8.41
CA LYS A 181 11.80 7.67 7.55
C LYS A 181 13.17 8.25 7.89
N HIS A 182 13.73 9.11 7.03
CA HIS A 182 15.13 9.60 7.12
C HIS A 182 15.56 10.16 8.49
N HIS A 183 14.65 10.72 9.29
CA HIS A 183 14.97 11.34 10.58
C HIS A 183 14.30 10.66 11.79
N CYS A 184 13.84 9.42 11.65
CA CYS A 184 13.22 8.68 12.75
C CYS A 184 14.30 8.18 13.73
N LYS A 185 14.34 8.74 14.93
CA LYS A 185 15.30 8.42 16.01
C LYS A 185 14.63 8.03 17.34
N SER A 186 13.31 7.94 17.37
CA SER A 186 12.56 7.59 18.58
C SER A 186 11.25 6.89 18.27
N HIS A 187 10.71 6.16 19.26
CA HIS A 187 9.39 5.54 19.17
C HIS A 187 8.28 6.54 18.88
N SER A 188 8.31 7.72 19.51
CA SER A 188 7.32 8.78 19.26
C SER A 188 7.34 9.24 17.79
N GLN A 189 8.52 9.37 17.19
CA GLN A 189 8.64 9.73 15.77
C GLN A 189 8.14 8.60 14.86
N ALA A 190 8.46 7.35 15.19
CA ALA A 190 7.98 6.18 14.45
C ALA A 190 6.44 6.10 14.47
N ILE A 191 5.82 6.34 15.62
CA ILE A 191 4.36 6.39 15.78
C ILE A 191 3.76 7.54 14.96
N ASN A 192 4.34 8.74 15.05
CA ASN A 192 3.88 9.87 14.25
C ASN A 192 3.99 9.61 12.74
N ASN A 193 5.02 8.87 12.29
CA ASN A 193 5.13 8.47 10.89
C ASN A 193 4.00 7.50 10.51
N MET A 194 3.70 6.51 11.34
CA MET A 194 2.60 5.55 11.10
C MET A 194 1.24 6.27 11.00
N LEU A 195 0.97 7.21 11.92
CA LEU A 195 -0.24 8.04 11.88
C LEU A 195 -0.34 8.84 10.57
N LYS A 196 0.78 9.43 10.12
CA LYS A 196 0.82 10.17 8.84
C LYS A 196 0.57 9.26 7.64
N GLU A 197 1.17 8.08 7.60
CA GLU A 197 0.95 7.10 6.52
C GLU A 197 -0.49 6.61 6.48
N PHE A 198 -1.10 6.36 7.65
CA PHE A 198 -2.49 5.91 7.70
C PHE A 198 -3.45 6.98 7.17
N ASN A 199 -3.29 8.23 7.61
CA ASN A 199 -4.05 9.37 7.10
C ASN A 199 -3.83 9.59 5.60
N PHE A 200 -2.60 9.43 5.12
CA PHE A 200 -2.27 9.49 3.71
C PHE A 200 -3.03 8.44 2.90
N LEU A 201 -3.08 7.18 3.36
CA LEU A 201 -3.83 6.13 2.69
C LEU A 201 -5.35 6.37 2.73
N MET A 202 -5.89 6.86 3.84
CA MET A 202 -7.31 7.25 3.93
C MET A 202 -7.66 8.33 2.91
N ASN A 203 -6.79 9.32 2.72
CA ASN A 203 -6.96 10.35 1.70
C ASN A 203 -6.83 9.77 0.29
N ALA A 204 -5.83 8.91 0.03
CA ALA A 204 -5.69 8.23 -1.25
C ALA A 204 -6.92 7.36 -1.59
N LEU A 205 -7.55 6.73 -0.59
CA LEU A 205 -8.78 5.98 -0.76
C LEU A 205 -9.94 6.89 -1.18
N SER A 206 -10.12 8.06 -0.54
CA SER A 206 -11.17 9.02 -0.95
C SER A 206 -11.02 9.53 -2.38
N ILE A 207 -9.80 9.59 -2.93
CA ILE A 207 -9.59 10.00 -4.34
C ILE A 207 -10.28 9.03 -5.31
N VAL A 208 -10.30 7.73 -4.99
CA VAL A 208 -10.85 6.67 -5.87
C VAL A 208 -12.23 6.18 -5.44
N SER A 209 -12.59 6.26 -4.16
CA SER A 209 -13.93 5.94 -3.67
C SER A 209 -14.14 6.50 -2.25
N ASN A 210 -15.04 7.47 -2.13
CA ASN A 210 -15.47 7.99 -0.83
C ASN A 210 -16.25 6.94 -0.05
N GLU A 211 -17.07 6.13 -0.73
CA GLU A 211 -17.89 5.09 -0.12
C GLU A 211 -17.04 4.05 0.61
N LYS A 212 -15.88 3.68 0.05
CA LYS A 212 -14.94 2.78 0.73
C LYS A 212 -14.28 3.43 1.93
N LYS A 213 -13.99 4.73 1.87
CA LYS A 213 -13.46 5.47 3.03
C LYS A 213 -14.49 5.51 4.15
N GLU A 214 -15.73 5.87 3.83
CA GLU A 214 -16.86 5.87 4.77
C GLU A 214 -17.09 4.48 5.37
N LEU A 215 -16.95 3.41 4.58
CA LEU A 215 -17.06 2.04 5.09
C LEU A 215 -15.97 1.73 6.13
N ILE A 216 -14.73 2.13 5.91
CA ILE A 216 -13.62 1.96 6.87
C ILE A 216 -13.89 2.68 8.18
N GLU A 217 -14.39 3.91 8.09
CA GLU A 217 -14.77 4.74 9.25
C GLU A 217 -15.97 4.13 9.99
N PHE A 218 -16.96 3.64 9.24
CA PHE A 218 -18.18 3.02 9.77
C PHE A 218 -17.88 1.74 10.57
N ILE A 219 -17.01 0.87 10.06
CA ILE A 219 -16.61 -0.35 10.77
C ILE A 219 -15.62 -0.08 11.92
N GLY A 220 -15.21 1.18 12.11
CA GLY A 220 -14.29 1.60 13.18
C GLY A 220 -12.85 1.12 12.98
N HIS A 221 -12.44 0.81 11.75
CA HIS A 221 -11.08 0.34 11.47
C HIS A 221 -10.04 1.44 11.71
N ASP A 222 -10.37 2.68 11.34
CA ASP A 222 -9.58 3.88 11.61
C ASP A 222 -9.46 4.15 13.12
N ARG A 223 -10.56 4.12 13.86
CA ARG A 223 -10.60 4.34 15.30
C ARG A 223 -9.73 3.32 16.04
N ARG A 224 -9.88 2.03 15.71
CA ARG A 224 -9.06 0.96 16.29
C ARG A 224 -7.57 1.19 16.03
N PHE A 225 -7.20 1.65 14.83
CA PHE A 225 -5.82 1.99 14.53
C PHE A 225 -5.33 3.16 15.39
N TYR A 226 -6.09 4.25 15.50
CA TYR A 226 -5.69 5.42 16.30
C TYR A 226 -5.56 5.11 17.79
N GLU A 227 -6.45 4.29 18.36
CA GLU A 227 -6.39 3.86 19.76
C GLU A 227 -5.15 3.00 20.04
N ARG A 228 -4.70 2.22 19.05
CA ARG A 228 -3.52 1.33 19.17
C ARG A 228 -2.21 1.99 18.78
N CYS A 229 -2.20 2.92 17.85
CA CYS A 229 -0.99 3.55 17.32
C CYS A 229 -0.46 4.62 18.28
N THR A 230 -0.10 4.19 19.50
CA THR A 230 0.31 5.03 20.63
C THR A 230 1.62 4.54 21.23
N ILE A 231 2.29 5.39 22.02
CA ILE A 231 3.56 5.02 22.65
C ILE A 231 3.34 4.02 23.77
N GLU A 232 2.23 4.16 24.49
CA GLU A 232 1.79 3.28 25.57
C GLU A 232 1.58 1.86 25.05
N TYR A 233 0.97 1.71 23.87
CA TYR A 233 0.77 0.42 23.24
C TYR A 233 2.09 -0.28 22.88
N VAL A 234 2.98 0.45 22.19
CA VAL A 234 4.29 -0.08 21.77
C VAL A 234 5.15 -0.44 22.99
N MET A 235 5.26 0.47 23.95
CA MET A 235 6.03 0.25 25.17
C MET A 235 5.42 -0.85 26.05
N GLY A 236 4.09 -0.99 26.05
CA GLY A 236 3.39 -2.08 26.73
C GLY A 236 3.76 -3.45 26.18
N ILE A 237 3.88 -3.61 24.85
CA ILE A 237 4.35 -4.86 24.23
C ILE A 237 5.81 -5.12 24.59
N ILE A 238 6.68 -4.12 24.47
CA ILE A 238 8.10 -4.24 24.84
C ILE A 238 8.24 -4.68 26.30
N GLY A 239 7.51 -4.05 27.22
CA GLY A 239 7.50 -4.40 28.64
C GLY A 239 7.03 -5.83 28.90
N ARG A 240 5.95 -6.28 28.24
CA ARG A 240 5.47 -7.67 28.38
C ARG A 240 6.49 -8.70 27.94
N ILE A 241 7.21 -8.43 26.85
CA ILE A 241 8.25 -9.34 26.34
C ILE A 241 9.44 -9.41 27.29
N LYS A 242 9.89 -8.26 27.84
CA LYS A 242 10.92 -8.23 28.89
C LYS A 242 10.52 -9.06 30.12
N CYS A 243 9.29 -8.91 30.61
CA CYS A 243 8.83 -9.60 31.82
C CYS A 243 8.64 -11.11 31.66
N ARG A 244 8.45 -11.62 30.43
CA ARG A 244 8.16 -13.03 30.18
C ARG A 244 9.38 -13.94 30.44
N GLU A 245 10.60 -13.43 30.31
CA GLU A 245 11.82 -14.20 30.57
C GLU A 245 12.21 -14.23 32.05
N LEU A 246 11.87 -13.19 32.83
CA LEU A 246 12.06 -13.19 34.29
C LEU A 246 11.31 -14.33 34.98
N LYS A 247 10.22 -14.83 34.39
CA LYS A 247 9.44 -15.97 34.92
C LYS A 247 10.00 -17.35 34.55
N VAL A 248 11.02 -17.44 33.70
CA VAL A 248 11.63 -18.71 33.27
C VAL A 248 12.98 -18.95 33.98
N ALA A 249 13.53 -17.94 34.64
CA ALA A 249 14.79 -18.01 35.38
C ALA A 249 14.61 -18.19 36.91
N GLY A 250 13.45 -18.69 37.36
CA GLY A 250 13.12 -18.93 38.77
C GLY A 250 12.61 -20.33 39.01
#